data_AF-A0A2V2EYK0-F1
#
_entry.id   AF-A0A2V2EYK0-F1
#
_cell.length_a   1.000
_cell.length_b   1.000
_cell.length_c   1.000
_cell.angle_alpha   90.00
_cell.angle_beta   90.00
_cell.angle_gamma   90.00
#
_symmetry.space_group_name_H-M   'P 1'
#
loop_
_entity.id
_entity.type
_entity.pdbx_description
1 polymer ?
#
loop_
_entity_poly.entity_id
_entity_poly.type
_entity_poly.pdbx_seq_one_letter_code
_entity_poly.pdbx_strand_id
1 'polypeptide(L)' 'EKVMEITKKIVEENHLTTLMITHNMQQALTTGKRTIMLDSGEIIMDVAGESRDQMTVDDILEMYSQKKKQEFSNDRMLLN' A
#
# COMPACT_ATOMS: atom_id res chain seq x y z
N GLU A 1 -9.17 5.32 -16.10
CA GLU A 1 -9.46 3.86 -16.01
C GLU A 1 -8.83 3.05 -17.15
N LYS A 2 -9.08 3.36 -18.43
CA LYS A 2 -8.53 2.60 -19.58
C LYS A 2 -7.02 2.32 -19.55
N VAL A 3 -6.19 3.28 -19.13
CA VAL A 3 -4.72 3.10 -19.06
C VAL A 3 -4.34 1.98 -18.08
N MET A 4 -4.98 1.93 -16.91
CA MET A 4 -4.67 0.92 -15.89
C MET A 4 -5.04 -0.48 -16.33
N GLU A 5 -6.18 -0.62 -17.00
CA GLU A 5 -6.65 -1.88 -17.56
C GLU A 5 -5.70 -2.39 -18.66
N ILE A 6 -5.28 -1.51 -19.58
CA ILE A 6 -4.30 -1.84 -20.62
C ILE A 6 -2.96 -2.23 -20.01
N THR A 7 -2.47 -1.46 -19.03
CA THR A 7 -1.22 -1.77 -18.32
C THR A 7 -1.31 -3.16 -17.68
N LYS A 8 -2.40 -3.46 -16.95
CA LYS A 8 -2.60 -4.76 -16.32
C LYS A 8 -2.58 -5.90 -17.35
N LYS A 9 -3.27 -5.71 -18.47
CA LYS A 9 -3.26 -6.68 -19.58
C LYS A 9 -1.86 -6.93 -20.14
N ILE A 10 -1.10 -5.88 -20.44
CA ILE A 10 0.27 -6.01 -20.95
C ILE A 10 1.17 -6.75 -19.95
N VAL A 11 1.05 -6.42 -18.67
CA VAL A 11 1.82 -7.03 -17.58
C VAL A 11 1.52 -8.51 -17.46
N GLU A 12 0.24 -8.89 -17.50
CA GLU A 12 -0.21 -10.29 -17.43
C GLU A 12 0.22 -11.09 -18.66
N GLU A 13 0.03 -10.55 -19.87
CA GLU A 13 0.40 -11.21 -21.13
C GLU A 13 1.92 -11.44 -21.23
N ASN A 14 2.72 -10.47 -20.82
CA ASN A 14 4.18 -10.50 -20.96
C ASN A 14 4.91 -10.97 -19.68
N HIS A 15 4.18 -11.38 -18.65
CA HIS A 15 4.72 -11.84 -17.36
C HIS A 15 5.74 -10.85 -16.74
N LEU A 16 5.44 -9.55 -16.83
CA LEU A 16 6.37 -8.50 -16.40
C LEU A 16 6.29 -8.26 -14.89
N THR A 17 7.43 -8.14 -14.23
CA THR A 17 7.46 -7.62 -12.85
C THR A 17 7.28 -6.11 -12.90
N THR A 18 6.18 -5.62 -12.31
CA THR A 18 5.79 -4.21 -12.37
C THR A 18 5.59 -3.63 -10.98
N LEU A 19 6.13 -2.43 -10.76
CA LEU A 19 5.87 -1.61 -9.57
C LEU A 19 5.07 -0.37 -9.99
N MET A 20 3.89 -0.20 -9.40
CA MET A 20 3.07 0.99 -9.59
C MET A 20 3.15 1.87 -8.34
N ILE A 21 3.33 3.17 -8.54
CA ILE A 21 3.26 4.18 -7.47
C ILE A 21 1.95 4.96 -7.66
N THR A 22 1.12 5.03 -6.62
CA THR A 22 -0.15 5.76 -6.64
C THR A 22 -0.46 6.35 -5.27
N HIS A 23 -1.15 7.48 -5.24
CA HIS A 23 -1.75 8.03 -4.01
C HIS A 23 -3.21 7.57 -3.84
N ASN A 24 -3.76 6.84 -4.81
CA ASN A 24 -5.12 6.33 -4.77
C ASN A 24 -5.14 4.92 -4.15
N MET A 25 -5.64 4.80 -2.92
CA MET A 25 -5.67 3.55 -2.17
C MET A 25 -6.53 2.47 -2.84
N GLN A 26 -7.65 2.86 -3.45
CA GLN A 26 -8.50 1.92 -4.19
C GLN A 26 -7.73 1.26 -5.34
N GLN A 27 -6.95 2.04 -6.09
CA GLN A 27 -6.12 1.51 -7.18
C GLN A 27 -4.98 0.63 -6.65
N ALA A 28 -4.37 1.00 -5.53
CA ALA A 28 -3.33 0.20 -4.87
C ALA A 28 -3.85 -1.18 -4.44
N LEU A 29 -5.11 -1.25 -3.99
CA LEU A 29 -5.77 -2.49 -3.59
C LEU A 29 -6.32 -3.30 -4.77
N THR A 30 -6.65 -2.72 -5.92
CA THR A 30 -7.27 -3.47 -7.03
C THR A 30 -6.30 -3.94 -8.12
N THR A 31 -5.13 -3.31 -8.24
CA THR A 31 -4.24 -3.52 -9.39
C THR A 31 -3.16 -4.57 -9.15
N GLY A 32 -2.72 -4.76 -7.90
CA GLY A 32 -1.52 -5.56 -7.58
C GLY A 32 -1.78 -6.96 -7.03
N LYS A 33 -0.71 -7.55 -6.48
CA LYS A 33 -0.73 -8.74 -5.60
C LYS A 33 -0.10 -8.47 -4.23
N ARG A 34 0.58 -7.32 -4.12
CA ARG A 34 1.26 -6.80 -2.94
C ARG A 34 1.08 -5.29 -2.92
N THR A 35 0.83 -4.74 -1.74
CA THR A 35 0.69 -3.31 -1.51
C THR A 35 1.69 -2.91 -0.44
N ILE A 36 2.52 -1.92 -0.76
CA ILE A 36 3.52 -1.38 0.17
C ILE A 36 3.16 0.09 0.38
N MET A 37 3.04 0.48 1.64
CA MET A 37 2.82 1.88 2.02
C MET A 37 4.13 2.46 2.56
N LEU A 38 4.54 3.57 1.98
CA LEU A 38 5.69 4.33 2.43
C LEU A 38 5.22 5.66 3.03
N ASP A 39 5.77 6.01 4.18
CA ASP A 39 5.62 7.33 4.82
C ASP A 39 6.99 7.77 5.32
N SER A 40 7.37 9.02 5.05
CA SER A 40 8.64 9.62 5.51
C SER A 40 9.92 8.83 5.19
N GLY A 41 9.91 8.00 4.14
CA GLY A 41 11.04 7.16 3.74
C GLY A 41 11.08 5.79 4.40
N GLU A 42 10.11 5.47 5.26
CA GLU A 42 9.97 4.18 5.91
C GLU A 42 8.80 3.37 5.32
N ILE A 43 8.94 2.05 5.31
CA ILE A 43 7.85 1.14 4.95
C ILE A 43 7.01 0.92 6.20
N ILE A 44 5.82 1.52 6.21
CA ILE A 44 4.89 1.43 7.35
C ILE A 44 3.87 0.30 7.20
N MET A 45 3.69 -0.22 5.99
CA MET A 45 2.82 -1.35 5.68
C MET A 45 3.36 -2.14 4.50
N ASP A 46 3.25 -3.46 4.58
CA ASP A 46 3.61 -4.39 3.53
C ASP A 46 2.68 -5.60 3.58
N VAL A 47 1.76 -5.69 2.62
CA VAL A 47 0.69 -6.69 2.62
C VAL A 47 0.65 -7.39 1.27
N ALA A 48 0.51 -8.72 1.28
CA ALA A 48 0.53 -9.54 0.07
C ALA A 48 -0.42 -10.74 0.19
N GLY A 49 -0.86 -11.28 -0.95
CA GLY A 49 -1.68 -12.48 -1.00
C GLY A 49 -3.07 -12.30 -0.37
N GLU A 50 -3.59 -13.37 0.26
CA GLU A 50 -4.96 -13.40 0.79
C GLU A 50 -5.24 -12.31 1.83
N SER A 51 -4.23 -11.94 2.64
CA SER A 51 -4.39 -10.88 3.64
C SER A 51 -4.68 -9.53 2.99
N ARG A 52 -4.13 -9.28 1.79
CA ARG A 52 -4.43 -8.08 1.01
C ARG A 52 -5.80 -8.18 0.34
N ASP A 53 -6.16 -9.36 -0.17
CA ASP A 53 -7.42 -9.55 -0.91
C ASP A 53 -8.66 -9.35 -0.02
N GLN A 54 -8.50 -9.52 1.30
CA GLN A 54 -9.54 -9.21 2.29
C GLN A 54 -9.49 -7.76 2.81
N MET A 55 -8.46 -6.98 2.47
CA MET A 55 -8.34 -5.60 2.94
C MET A 55 -9.23 -4.64 2.18
N THR A 56 -9.82 -3.73 2.93
CA THR A 56 -10.57 -2.59 2.43
C THR A 56 -9.73 -1.31 2.52
N VAL A 57 -10.20 -0.25 1.87
CA VAL A 57 -9.57 1.08 1.98
C VAL A 57 -9.63 1.58 3.43
N ASP A 58 -10.69 1.26 4.16
CA ASP A 58 -10.87 1.66 5.56
C ASP A 58 -9.83 0.99 6.46
N ASP A 59 -9.55 -0.30 6.25
CA ASP A 59 -8.50 -1.03 6.98
C ASP A 59 -7.12 -0.41 6.77
N ILE A 60 -6.84 0.03 5.54
CA ILE A 60 -5.59 0.73 5.22
C ILE A 60 -5.49 2.05 5.98
N LEU A 61 -6.57 2.85 6.00
CA LEU A 61 -6.62 4.13 6.69
C LEU A 61 -6.48 3.95 8.20
N GLU A 62 -7.10 2.92 8.76
CA GLU A 62 -7.01 2.59 10.17
C GLU A 62 -5.57 2.19 10.54
N MET A 63 -4.96 1.27 9.80
CA MET A 63 -3.56 0.88 10.01
C MET A 63 -2.61 2.08 9.89
N TYR A 64 -2.83 2.96 8.91
CA TYR A 64 -2.06 4.20 8.75
C TYR A 64 -2.15 5.08 10.00
N SER A 65 -3.37 5.32 10.49
CA SER A 65 -3.60 6.13 11.70
C SER A 65 -2.94 5.52 12.94
N GLN A 66 -3.04 4.20 13.11
CA GLN A 66 -2.43 3.50 14.23
C GLN A 66 -0.90 3.58 14.19
N LYS A 67 -0.29 3.38 13.02
CA LYS A 67 1.16 3.48 12.81
C LYS A 67 1.69 4.89 13.06
N LYS A 68 1.02 5.92 12.52
CA LYS A 68 1.32 7.33 12.81
C LYS A 68 1.28 7.61 14.31
N LYS A 69 0.25 7.15 15.02
CA LYS A 69 0.14 7.36 16.49
C LYS A 69 1.27 6.69 17.27
N GLN A 70 1.71 5.50 16.87
CA GLN A 70 2.85 4.82 17.49
C GLN A 70 4.16 5.59 17.26
N GLU A 71 4.42 6.03 16.04
CA GLU A 71 5.59 6.84 15.68
C GLU A 71 5.67 8.11 16.53
N PHE A 72 4.58 8.88 16.61
CA PHE A 72 4.48 10.07 17.47
C PHE A 72 4.68 9.77 18.97
N SER A 73 4.28 8.58 19.44
CA SER A 73 4.43 8.19 20.84
C SER A 73 5.87 7.81 21.16
N ASN A 74 6.56 7.12 20.25
CA ASN A 74 7.97 6.77 20.38
C ASN A 74 8.87 8.00 20.36
N ASP A 75 8.61 8.97 19.48
CA ASP A 75 9.38 10.22 19.42
C ASP A 75 9.31 11.03 20.72
N ARG A 76 8.15 11.02 21.40
CA ARG A 76 8.00 11.67 22.70
C ARG A 76 8.75 10.95 23.83
N MET A 77 8.90 9.63 23.75
CA MET A 77 9.67 8.86 24.73
C MET A 77 11.18 9.07 24.60
N LEU A 78 11.70 9.38 23.40
CA LEU A 78 13.12 9.62 23.16
C LEU A 78 13.63 10.98 23.70
N LEU A 79 12.72 11.89 24.06
CA LEU A 79 13.05 13.26 24.50
C LEU A 79 13.03 13.45 26.03
N ASN A 80 12.90 12.38 26.83
CA ASN A 80 12.92 12.43 28.31
C ASN A 80 14.06 11.62 28.92
#